data_AF-A0A086ZVL7-F1
#
_entry.id   AF-A0A086ZVL7-F1
#
_cell.length_a   1.000
_cell.length_b   1.000
_cell.length_c   1.000
_cell.angle_alpha   90.00
_cell.angle_beta   90.00
_cell.angle_gamma   90.00
#
_symmetry.space_group_name_H-M   'P 1'
#
loop_
_entity.id
_entity.type
_entity.pdbx_description
1 polymer ?
#
loop_
_entity_poly.entity_id
_entity_poly.type
_entity_poly.pdbx_seq_one_letter_code
_entity_poly.pdbx_strand_id
1 'polypeptide(L)'
;MWLIAANAPAGSRLASLLDQRNAWTPADWWLRSIEYSLRWLVWAKTKDGQKNRGKPKPTPAPGEATPKRRDPELTGMGKQELRAYLKRPRVAFA
;
A
#
# COMPACT_ATOMS: atom_id res chain seq x y z
N MET A 1 8.56 12.71 -21.33
CA MET A 1 9.11 11.42 -20.86
C MET A 1 8.20 10.72 -19.84
N TRP A 2 6.87 10.84 -19.96
CA TRP A 2 5.89 10.15 -19.08
C TRP A 2 5.14 9.02 -19.82
N LEU A 3 5.01 9.12 -21.14
CA LEU A 3 4.26 8.18 -21.98
C LEU A 3 4.90 6.79 -22.12
N ILE A 4 6.22 6.70 -22.28
CA ILE A 4 6.93 5.42 -22.43
C ILE A 4 6.89 4.63 -21.12
N ALA A 5 6.97 5.36 -20.02
CA ALA A 5 6.95 4.90 -18.66
C ALA A 5 5.61 4.25 -18.25
N ALA A 6 4.49 4.88 -18.62
CA ALA A 6 3.14 4.36 -18.35
C ALA A 6 2.82 3.07 -19.12
N ASN A 7 3.47 2.85 -20.27
CA ASN A 7 3.31 1.65 -21.09
C ASN A 7 4.39 0.58 -20.82
N ALA A 8 5.31 0.80 -19.87
CA ALA A 8 6.32 -0.19 -19.53
C ALA A 8 5.66 -1.39 -18.83
N PRO A 9 6.03 -2.64 -19.18
CA PRO A 9 5.41 -3.82 -18.59
C PRO A 9 5.68 -3.87 -17.08
N ALA A 10 4.71 -4.38 -16.31
CA ALA A 10 4.86 -4.62 -14.88
C ALA A 10 6.05 -5.56 -14.63
N GLY A 11 6.83 -5.29 -13.58
CA GLY A 11 8.09 -5.97 -13.30
C GLY A 11 9.31 -5.42 -14.05
N SER A 12 9.13 -4.51 -15.01
CA SER A 12 10.27 -3.85 -15.68
C SER A 12 10.95 -2.83 -14.76
N ARG A 13 12.28 -2.72 -14.86
CA ARG A 13 13.08 -1.81 -14.02
C ARG A 13 12.64 -0.34 -14.16
N LEU A 14 12.15 0.05 -15.34
CA LEU A 14 11.64 1.39 -15.61
C LEU A 14 10.32 1.62 -14.86
N ALA A 15 9.37 0.66 -14.93
CA ALA A 15 8.10 0.75 -14.20
C ALA A 15 8.32 0.79 -12.67
N SER A 16 9.23 -0.04 -12.15
CA SER A 16 9.59 -0.10 -10.73
C SER A 16 10.21 1.20 -10.18
N LEU A 17 10.94 1.93 -11.01
CA LEU A 17 11.58 3.19 -10.62
C LEU A 17 10.57 4.33 -10.45
N LEU A 18 9.46 4.29 -11.19
CA LEU A 18 8.41 5.31 -11.13
C LEU A 18 7.39 5.04 -10.03
N ASP A 19 6.91 3.80 -9.98
CA ASP A 19 6.09 3.32 -8.88
C ASP A 19 6.64 1.98 -8.42
N GLN A 20 7.08 1.94 -7.17
CA GLN A 20 7.60 0.71 -6.57
C GLN A 20 6.56 -0.41 -6.61
N ARG A 21 5.25 -0.11 -6.63
CA ARG A 21 4.18 -1.11 -6.72
C ARG A 21 4.20 -1.89 -8.04
N ASN A 22 4.67 -1.26 -9.11
CA ASN A 22 4.81 -1.90 -10.42
C ASN A 22 6.06 -2.80 -10.50
N ALA A 23 6.84 -2.92 -9.43
CA ALA A 23 7.96 -3.84 -9.38
C ALA A 23 7.55 -5.31 -9.43
N TRP A 24 6.30 -5.62 -9.10
CA TRP A 24 5.76 -6.96 -9.16
C TRP A 24 4.87 -7.17 -10.37
N THR A 25 4.98 -8.35 -10.95
CA THR A 25 4.07 -8.82 -11.97
C THR A 25 2.76 -9.31 -11.34
N PRO A 26 1.66 -9.45 -12.10
CA PRO A 26 0.42 -10.03 -11.58
C PRO A 26 0.59 -11.41 -10.94
N ALA A 27 1.52 -12.23 -11.46
CA ALA A 27 1.81 -13.55 -10.91
C ALA A 27 2.43 -13.45 -9.50
N ASP A 28 3.32 -12.48 -9.26
CA ASP A 28 3.91 -12.25 -7.94
C ASP A 28 2.86 -11.83 -6.91
N TRP A 29 1.89 -11.01 -7.33
CA TRP A 29 0.74 -10.64 -6.50
C TRP A 29 -0.11 -11.85 -6.11
N TRP A 30 -0.40 -12.74 -7.07
CA TRP A 30 -1.12 -13.98 -6.78
C TRP A 30 -0.31 -14.90 -5.87
N LEU A 31 0.99 -15.03 -6.11
CA LEU A 31 1.88 -15.86 -5.27
C LEU A 31 1.90 -15.37 -3.82
N ARG A 32 2.00 -14.04 -3.60
CA ARG A 32 1.86 -13.44 -2.26
C ARG A 32 0.54 -13.81 -1.61
N SER A 33 -0.57 -13.76 -2.36
CA SER A 33 -1.89 -14.08 -1.82
C SER A 33 -2.00 -15.56 -1.41
N ILE A 34 -1.41 -16.46 -2.19
CA ILE A 34 -1.40 -17.91 -1.95
C ILE A 34 -0.53 -18.20 -0.71
N GLU A 35 0.68 -17.66 -0.65
CA GLU A 35 1.60 -17.82 0.49
C GLU A 35 0.95 -17.37 1.81
N TYR A 36 0.32 -16.20 1.81
CA TYR A 36 -0.38 -15.70 2.99
C TYR A 36 -1.58 -16.58 3.36
N SER A 37 -2.39 -16.99 2.38
CA SER A 37 -3.55 -17.88 2.61
C SER A 37 -3.11 -19.20 3.25
N LEU A 38 -2.00 -19.78 2.79
CA LEU A 38 -1.45 -21.02 3.34
C LEU A 38 -1.00 -20.84 4.80
N ARG A 39 -0.22 -19.79 5.10
CA ARG A 39 0.20 -19.50 6.47
C ARG A 39 -0.99 -19.24 7.39
N TRP A 40 -2.00 -18.56 6.88
CA TRP A 40 -3.23 -18.30 7.60
C TRP A 40 -3.98 -19.60 7.92
N LEU A 41 -4.11 -20.52 6.96
CA LEU A 41 -4.76 -21.82 7.17
C LEU A 41 -4.02 -22.67 8.21
N VAL A 42 -2.69 -22.73 8.13
CA VAL A 42 -1.87 -23.42 9.12
C VAL A 42 -2.10 -22.82 10.50
N TRP A 43 -2.03 -21.50 10.62
CA TRP A 43 -2.30 -20.78 11.87
C TRP A 43 -3.71 -21.03 12.40
N ALA A 44 -4.74 -20.99 11.55
CA ALA A 44 -6.14 -21.18 11.95
C ALA A 44 -6.38 -22.55 12.59
N LYS A 45 -5.58 -23.56 12.24
CA LYS A 45 -5.64 -24.90 12.83
C LYS A 45 -4.87 -25.04 14.15
N THR A 46 -4.09 -24.04 14.55
CA THR A 46 -3.36 -24.06 15.83
C THR A 46 -4.23 -23.63 17.02
N LYS A 47 -3.81 -23.97 18.25
CA LYS A 47 -4.44 -23.44 19.47
C LYS A 47 -4.36 -21.91 19.55
N ASP A 48 -3.34 -21.31 18.96
CA ASP A 48 -3.20 -19.85 18.88
C ASP A 48 -4.23 -19.25 17.93
N GLY A 49 -4.50 -19.93 16.80
CA GLY A 49 -5.61 -19.59 15.90
C GLY A 49 -6.97 -19.59 16.60
N GLN A 50 -7.26 -20.65 17.36
CA GLN A 50 -8.51 -20.77 18.13
C GLN A 50 -8.66 -19.67 19.18
N LYS A 51 -7.55 -19.21 19.77
CA LYS A 51 -7.52 -18.12 20.75
C LYS A 51 -7.30 -16.74 20.11
N ASN A 52 -7.28 -16.67 18.78
CA ASN A 52 -7.02 -15.46 17.99
C ASN A 52 -5.72 -14.72 18.39
N ARG A 53 -4.63 -15.46 18.63
CA ARG A 53 -3.31 -14.93 19.02
C ARG A 53 -2.30 -15.16 17.91
N GLY A 54 -1.35 -14.24 17.75
CA GLY A 54 -0.19 -14.44 16.87
C GLY A 54 -0.55 -14.62 15.38
N LYS A 55 -1.59 -13.92 14.88
CA LYS A 55 -2.01 -14.02 13.48
C LYS A 55 -0.84 -13.69 12.54
N PRO A 56 -0.60 -14.50 11.49
CA PRO A 56 0.45 -14.22 10.52
C PRO A 56 0.17 -12.89 9.82
N LYS A 57 1.25 -12.14 9.56
CA LYS A 57 1.19 -10.90 8.77
C LYS A 57 1.50 -11.23 7.31
N PRO A 58 0.79 -10.62 6.34
CA PRO A 58 1.14 -10.74 4.93
C PRO A 58 2.58 -10.30 4.70
N THR A 59 3.27 -10.99 3.79
CA THR A 59 4.58 -10.56 3.27
C THR A 59 4.45 -9.13 2.72
N PRO A 60 5.35 -8.19 3.04
CA PRO A 60 5.22 -6.80 2.57
C PRO A 60 5.37 -6.73 1.06
N ALA A 61 4.46 -6.02 0.38
CA ALA A 61 4.60 -5.77 -1.05
C ALA A 61 5.55 -4.58 -1.33
N PRO A 62 6.10 -4.50 -2.56
CA PRO A 62 6.80 -3.33 -3.04
C PRO A 62 5.94 -2.07 -2.92
N GLY A 63 6.51 -1.01 -2.34
CA GLY A 63 5.79 0.22 -2.04
C GLY A 63 4.88 0.19 -0.79
N GLU A 64 4.76 -0.94 -0.10
CA GLU A 64 4.16 -1.02 1.26
C GLU A 64 5.21 -0.85 2.37
N ALA A 65 6.48 -0.64 2.02
CA ALA A 65 7.54 -0.49 3.01
C ALA A 65 7.35 0.82 3.81
N THR A 66 7.09 0.61 5.10
CA THR A 66 7.00 1.54 6.23
C THR A 66 5.61 2.16 6.43
N PRO A 67 4.99 2.04 7.62
CA PRO A 67 3.94 2.97 7.99
C PRO A 67 4.55 4.36 7.84
N LYS A 68 3.92 5.25 7.05
CA LYS A 68 4.30 6.67 7.02
C LYS A 68 4.50 7.08 8.47
N ARG A 69 5.76 7.28 8.86
CA ARG A 69 6.10 7.98 10.10
C ARG A 69 5.27 9.25 9.96
N ARG A 70 4.26 9.46 10.82
CA ARG A 70 3.49 10.71 10.77
C ARG A 70 4.53 11.80 10.73
N ASP A 71 4.60 12.54 9.62
CA ASP A 71 5.52 13.67 9.57
C ASP A 71 5.14 14.52 10.77
N PRO A 72 6.07 14.78 11.71
CA PRO A 72 5.75 15.50 12.94
C PRO A 72 5.25 16.92 12.64
N GLU A 73 5.47 17.39 11.41
CA GLU A 73 5.02 18.68 10.88
C GLU A 73 3.57 18.64 10.33
N LEU A 74 3.06 17.46 9.96
CA LEU A 74 1.69 17.30 9.47
C LEU A 74 0.72 17.24 10.65
N THR A 75 0.27 18.41 11.10
CA THR A 75 -0.78 18.54 12.11
C THR A 75 -2.12 18.14 11.49
N GLY A 76 -2.81 17.17 12.09
CA GLY A 76 -4.15 16.78 11.66
C GLY A 76 -5.13 17.94 11.89
N MET A 77 -5.76 18.42 10.82
CA MET A 77 -6.77 19.47 10.89
C MET A 77 -8.09 18.93 11.46
N GLY A 78 -8.79 19.72 12.29
CA GLY A 78 -10.08 19.34 12.84
C GLY A 78 -11.15 19.19 11.75
N LYS A 79 -12.17 18.34 11.95
CA LYS A 79 -13.23 18.10 10.94
C LYS A 79 -13.93 19.39 10.50
N GLN A 80 -14.08 20.36 11.39
CA GLN A 80 -14.70 21.66 11.10
C GLN A 80 -13.79 22.55 10.25
N GLU A 81 -12.51 22.61 10.61
CA GLU A 81 -11.48 23.36 9.88
C GLU A 81 -11.27 22.80 8.47
N LEU A 82 -11.26 21.47 8.32
CA LEU A 82 -11.17 20.81 7.02
C LEU A 82 -12.36 21.18 6.13
N ARG A 83 -13.57 21.21 6.69
CA ARG A 83 -14.78 21.64 5.96
C ARG A 83 -14.69 23.10 5.52
N ALA A 84 -14.14 23.98 6.36
CA ALA A 84 -13.93 25.38 6.03
C ALA A 84 -12.87 25.55 4.93
N TYR A 85 -11.77 24.79 4.99
CA TYR A 85 -10.71 24.78 3.98
C TYR A 85 -11.24 24.31 2.62
N LEU A 86 -11.99 23.20 2.57
CA LEU A 86 -12.55 22.64 1.34
C LEU A 86 -13.60 23.55 0.67
N LYS A 87 -14.21 24.46 1.43
CA LYS A 87 -15.16 25.47 0.91
C LYS A 87 -14.47 26.67 0.26
N ARG A 88 -13.16 26.87 0.47
CA ARG A 88 -12.45 27.97 -0.19
C ARG A 88 -12.44 27.72 -1.70
N PRO A 89 -12.68 28.74 -2.54
CA PRO A 89 -12.55 28.60 -3.98
C PRO A 89 -11.11 28.16 -4.28
N ARG A 90 -10.96 27.03 -4.97
CA ARG A 90 -9.64 26.59 -5.42
C ARG A 90 -9.19 27.64 -6.43
N VAL A 91 -8.26 28.50 -6.02
CA VAL A 91 -7.60 29.42 -6.94
C VAL A 91 -7.01 28.58 -8.05
N ALA A 92 -7.59 28.70 -9.25
CA ALA A 92 -6.93 28.26 -10.46
C ALA A 92 -5.66 29.11 -10.56
N PHE A 93 -4.50 28.46 -10.54
CA PHE A 93 -3.26 29.12 -10.93
C PHE A 93 -3.46 29.63 -12.35
N ALA A 94 -3.44 30.95 -12.51
CA ALA A 94 -3.33 31.62 -13.80
C ALA A 94 -1.87 31.57 -14.28
#